data_AF-A0A1B8RW20-F1
#
_entry.id   AF-A0A1B8RW20-F1
#
_cell.length_a   1.000
_cell.length_b   1.000
_cell.length_c   1.000
_cell.angle_alpha   90.00
_cell.angle_beta   90.00
_cell.angle_gamma   90.00
#
_symmetry.space_group_name_H-M   'P 1'
#
loop_
_entity.id
_entity.type
_entity.pdbx_description
1 polymer ?
#
loop_
_entity_poly.entity_id
_entity_poly.type
_entity_poly.pdbx_seq_one_letter_code
_entity_poly.pdbx_strand_id
1 'polypeptide(L)'
;MSQQTKAVRKTSASFETVLVDAGFAALALLKRTTSRGTTYYFASALVDDQGEVSSYFAVSASKETTTDYFFGKSDLHYVYVYAKNSEYYQISGPDIFSASIELTPFEGTVPEDVIPDRGFFAADHNVAYDIVELPPSKHEIAIDGQWRMSEFKEFYSRYSDIYVFHECMNEIEGRQISSIPTAYVSAFRDKPFRGGSSYLGFFSSLKSALPYRSKPSLAAVQWASPGKISIRGSDPLFEKVEQQIIKFDANYSDAKPAYKKLREFMVENGWLEISAEEYRRPSAAEATQLSELIVGLAEKLHTPGGRSFSHILAGNQIVEAKIFMAVFRRLETVVGYVREGRVSIG
;
A
#
# COMPACT_ATOMS: atom_id res chain seq x y z
N MET A 1 24.79 6.70 18.66
CA MET A 1 25.37 6.41 17.33
C MET A 1 25.64 7.74 16.67
N SER A 2 26.90 8.17 16.55
CA SER A 2 27.24 9.45 15.91
C SER A 2 27.17 9.29 14.38
N GLN A 3 26.16 9.85 13.73
CA GLN A 3 26.12 9.93 12.27
C GLN A 3 27.04 11.07 11.84
N GLN A 4 28.10 10.76 11.10
CA GLN A 4 28.91 11.79 10.43
C GLN A 4 28.14 12.31 9.20
N THR A 5 27.87 13.60 9.18
CA THR A 5 27.17 14.30 8.10
C THR A 5 28.07 14.44 6.87
N LYS A 6 27.53 14.15 5.68
CA LYS A 6 28.17 14.42 4.38
C LYS A 6 28.19 15.94 4.12
N ALA A 7 29.12 16.46 3.33
CA ALA A 7 29.12 17.89 2.95
C ALA A 7 27.84 18.24 2.16
N VAL A 8 26.94 19.02 2.78
CA VAL A 8 25.63 19.40 2.22
C VAL A 8 25.72 20.77 1.57
N ARG A 9 25.03 20.96 0.44
CA ARG A 9 24.98 22.25 -0.28
C ARG A 9 23.85 23.12 0.26
N LYS A 10 24.08 24.44 0.32
CA LYS A 10 23.01 25.42 0.51
C LYS A 10 21.85 25.16 -0.46
N THR A 11 20.63 25.24 0.03
CA THR A 11 19.41 25.01 -0.74
C THR A 11 18.31 25.95 -0.26
N SER A 12 17.27 26.11 -1.08
CA SER A 12 16.03 26.76 -0.68
C SER A 12 14.87 25.78 -0.63
N ALA A 13 13.88 26.11 0.20
CA ALA A 13 12.58 25.44 0.29
C ALA A 13 11.46 26.49 0.38
N SER A 14 10.22 26.07 0.17
CA SER A 14 9.03 26.87 0.43
C SER A 14 8.28 26.31 1.64
N PHE A 15 7.67 27.19 2.42
CA PHE A 15 6.73 26.81 3.47
C PHE A 15 5.58 25.99 2.89
N GLU A 16 5.19 24.91 3.58
CA GLU A 16 4.02 24.10 3.22
C GLU A 16 2.89 24.29 4.22
N THR A 17 3.13 23.98 5.50
CA THR A 17 2.12 24.10 6.56
C THR A 17 2.76 24.09 7.94
N VAL A 18 2.03 24.59 8.93
CA VAL A 18 2.29 24.29 10.35
C VAL A 18 1.68 22.92 10.66
N LEU A 19 2.39 22.10 11.43
CA LEU A 19 1.92 20.80 11.91
C LEU A 19 1.56 20.87 13.41
N VAL A 20 2.30 21.68 14.18
CA VAL A 20 2.04 21.94 15.59
C VAL A 20 2.11 23.43 15.85
N ASP A 21 1.01 24.00 16.31
CA ASP A 21 0.90 25.39 16.75
C ASP A 21 0.83 25.45 18.29
N ALA A 22 1.78 26.14 18.91
CA ALA A 22 1.85 26.37 20.36
C ALA A 22 1.77 27.86 20.71
N GLY A 23 1.14 28.67 19.86
CA GLY A 23 1.26 30.15 19.85
C GLY A 23 2.40 30.64 18.94
N PHE A 24 3.17 29.70 18.40
CA PHE A 24 4.14 29.81 17.33
C PHE A 24 4.16 28.47 16.58
N ALA A 25 4.73 28.43 15.38
CA ALA A 25 4.90 27.18 14.63
C ALA A 25 5.96 26.31 15.31
N ALA A 26 5.58 25.50 16.31
CA ALA A 26 6.49 24.62 17.02
C ALA A 26 7.07 23.53 16.10
N LEU A 27 6.26 23.06 15.15
CA LEU A 27 6.68 22.16 14.08
C LEU A 27 6.11 22.65 12.75
N ALA A 28 6.97 22.93 11.79
CA ALA A 28 6.61 23.31 10.43
C ALA A 28 7.05 22.24 9.43
N LEU A 29 6.26 22.09 8.36
CA LEU A 29 6.65 21.33 7.20
C LEU A 29 7.01 22.27 6.06
N LEU A 30 8.17 22.04 5.46
CA LEU A 30 8.64 22.72 4.27
C LEU A 30 8.75 21.73 3.11
N LYS A 31 8.75 22.24 1.87
CA LYS A 31 8.97 21.40 0.68
C LYS A 31 9.91 22.06 -0.31
N ARG A 32 10.62 21.23 -1.05
CA ARG A 32 11.38 21.61 -2.24
C ARG A 32 11.01 20.67 -3.38
N THR A 33 10.44 21.21 -4.45
CA THR A 33 10.13 20.44 -5.65
C THR A 33 11.18 20.70 -6.72
N THR A 34 11.74 19.63 -7.27
CA THR A 34 12.70 19.65 -8.38
C THR A 34 12.23 18.73 -9.49
N SER A 35 12.91 18.72 -10.64
CA SER A 35 12.65 17.74 -11.70
C SER A 35 12.85 16.29 -11.26
N ARG A 36 13.59 16.04 -10.16
CA ARG A 36 13.84 14.71 -9.59
C ARG A 36 12.77 14.28 -8.57
N GLY A 37 11.84 15.17 -8.22
CA GLY A 37 10.80 14.93 -7.22
C GLY A 37 10.79 15.96 -6.10
N THR A 38 10.00 15.65 -5.07
CA THR A 38 9.78 16.52 -3.90
C THR A 38 10.50 15.96 -2.68
N THR A 39 11.28 16.83 -2.03
CA THR A 39 11.87 16.60 -0.71
C THR A 39 11.10 17.44 0.30
N TYR A 40 10.78 16.85 1.45
CA TYR A 40 10.15 17.55 2.56
C TYR A 40 11.16 17.81 3.66
N TYR A 41 10.89 18.81 4.49
CA TYR A 41 11.72 19.14 5.64
C TYR A 41 10.82 19.33 6.86
N PHE A 42 11.08 18.57 7.90
CA PHE A 42 10.42 18.73 9.20
C PHE A 42 11.28 19.68 10.02
N ALA A 43 10.74 20.83 10.40
CA ALA A 43 11.45 21.91 11.07
C ALA A 43 10.86 22.14 12.47
N SER A 44 11.64 21.84 13.51
CA SER A 44 11.27 22.06 14.91
C SER A 44 11.82 23.42 15.36
N ALA A 45 10.98 24.21 16.03
CA ALA A 45 11.37 25.50 16.56
C ALA A 45 12.37 25.35 17.73
N LEU A 46 13.36 26.24 17.75
CA LEU A 46 14.31 26.42 18.85
C LEU A 46 14.04 27.78 19.50
N VAL A 47 13.54 27.76 20.73
CA VAL A 47 13.25 28.97 21.48
C VAL A 47 14.46 29.44 22.27
N ASP A 48 14.61 30.76 22.42
CA ASP A 48 15.62 31.35 23.29
C ASP A 48 15.16 31.41 24.76
N ASP A 49 15.99 31.98 25.63
CA ASP A 49 15.70 32.15 27.05
C ASP A 49 14.46 33.04 27.34
N GLN A 50 14.01 33.83 26.35
CA GLN A 50 12.81 34.67 26.44
C GLN A 50 11.56 33.94 25.93
N GLY A 51 11.70 32.72 25.41
CA GLY A 51 10.63 31.94 24.81
C GLY A 51 10.31 32.36 23.37
N GLU A 52 11.12 33.19 22.73
CA GLU A 52 10.96 33.58 21.34
C GLU A 52 11.66 32.59 20.40
N VAL A 53 11.07 32.35 19.23
CA VAL A 53 11.65 31.42 18.25
C VAL A 53 12.86 32.06 17.58
N SER A 54 14.06 31.70 18.04
CA SER A 54 15.32 32.19 17.49
C SER A 54 15.65 31.56 16.13
N SER A 55 15.38 30.26 15.99
CA SER A 55 15.74 29.47 14.81
C SER A 55 14.90 28.20 14.72
N TYR A 56 15.03 27.48 13.61
CA TYR A 56 14.48 26.14 13.45
C TYR A 56 15.59 25.15 13.12
N PHE A 57 15.47 23.95 13.66
CA PHE A 57 16.27 22.80 13.28
C PHE A 57 15.46 21.86 12.39
N ALA A 58 15.93 21.66 11.15
CA ALA A 58 15.20 20.94 10.13
C ALA A 58 15.93 19.68 9.67
N VAL A 59 15.17 18.61 9.42
CA VAL A 59 15.67 17.37 8.80
C VAL A 59 14.98 17.13 7.46
N SER A 60 15.75 16.79 6.43
CA SER A 60 15.19 16.40 5.14
C SER A 60 14.64 14.97 5.18
N ALA A 61 13.51 14.77 4.50
CA ALA A 61 12.85 13.49 4.36
C ALA A 61 12.43 13.26 2.92
N SER A 62 12.60 12.01 2.46
CA SER A 62 12.04 11.59 1.17
C SER A 62 10.52 11.64 1.19
N LYS A 63 9.88 11.71 0.02
CA LYS A 63 8.42 11.59 -0.10
C LYS A 63 7.89 10.32 0.57
N GLU A 64 8.59 9.20 0.45
CA GLU A 64 8.21 7.93 1.09
C GLU A 64 8.26 8.02 2.62
N THR A 65 9.36 8.51 3.19
CA THR A 65 9.49 8.67 4.65
C THR A 65 8.44 9.62 5.21
N THR A 66 8.20 10.73 4.50
CA THR A 66 7.16 11.72 4.84
C THR A 66 5.78 11.06 4.84
N THR A 67 5.50 10.27 3.81
CA THR A 67 4.24 9.52 3.69
C THR A 67 4.09 8.54 4.85
N ASP A 68 5.12 7.77 5.17
CA ASP A 68 5.11 6.80 6.28
C ASP A 68 4.87 7.47 7.64
N TYR A 69 5.46 8.64 7.89
CA TYR A 69 5.19 9.45 9.09
C TYR A 69 3.72 9.87 9.17
N PHE A 70 3.17 10.45 8.10
CA PHE A 70 1.77 10.88 8.07
C PHE A 70 0.77 9.72 8.14
N PHE A 71 1.17 8.51 7.77
CA PHE A 71 0.39 7.29 7.97
C PHE A 71 0.62 6.63 9.35
N GLY A 72 1.43 7.23 10.22
CA GLY A 72 1.73 6.71 11.55
C GLY A 72 2.57 5.43 11.56
N LYS A 73 3.29 5.11 10.46
CA LYS A 73 4.21 3.97 10.41
C LYS A 73 5.55 4.25 11.08
N SER A 74 5.88 5.53 11.23
CA SER A 74 7.05 6.03 11.94
C SER A 74 6.67 7.27 12.73
N ASP A 75 7.31 7.49 13.86
CA ASP A 75 7.21 8.74 14.62
C ASP A 75 8.20 9.79 14.08
N LEU A 76 8.10 11.01 14.59
CA LEU A 76 8.97 12.11 14.17
C LEU A 76 10.42 11.88 14.60
N HIS A 77 10.64 11.23 15.74
CA HIS A 77 11.96 10.79 16.20
C HIS A 77 12.66 9.93 15.14
N TYR A 78 11.96 8.95 14.56
CA TYR A 78 12.49 8.13 13.48
C TYR A 78 12.89 8.98 12.27
N VAL A 79 12.08 9.97 11.89
CA VAL A 79 12.41 10.88 10.78
C VAL A 79 13.71 11.64 11.06
N TYR A 80 13.91 12.10 12.30
CA TYR A 80 15.11 12.84 12.70
C TYR A 80 16.35 11.96 12.80
N VAL A 81 16.23 10.72 13.27
CA VAL A 81 17.40 9.91 13.66
C VAL A 81 17.74 8.81 12.66
N TYR A 82 16.74 8.19 12.03
CA TYR A 82 16.90 6.94 11.28
C TYR A 82 16.48 7.01 9.81
N ALA A 83 15.86 8.12 9.38
CA ALA A 83 15.51 8.30 7.97
C ALA A 83 16.74 8.17 7.06
N LYS A 84 16.58 7.46 5.95
CA LYS A 84 17.68 7.25 5.00
C LYS A 84 17.95 8.53 4.23
N ASN A 85 19.23 8.87 4.07
CA ASN A 85 19.69 10.06 3.35
C ASN A 85 19.11 11.37 3.92
N SER A 86 18.84 11.42 5.22
CA SER A 86 18.51 12.66 5.91
C SER A 86 19.72 13.59 5.93
N GLU A 87 19.43 14.87 5.75
CA GLU A 87 20.37 15.98 5.88
C GLU A 87 19.75 16.99 6.85
N TYR A 88 20.60 17.61 7.66
CA TYR A 88 20.18 18.53 8.70
C TYR A 88 20.47 19.97 8.30
N TYR A 89 19.59 20.88 8.70
CA TYR A 89 19.63 22.28 8.34
C TYR A 89 19.23 23.17 9.52
N GLN A 90 19.72 24.39 9.51
CA GLN A 90 19.28 25.49 10.35
C GLN A 90 18.56 26.54 9.51
N ILE A 91 17.55 27.15 10.10
CA ILE A 91 16.73 28.20 9.49
C ILE A 91 16.59 29.33 10.51
N SER A 92 16.70 30.58 10.06
CA SER A 92 16.41 31.74 10.89
C SER A 92 14.92 31.78 11.26
N GLY A 93 14.59 32.05 12.53
CA GLY A 93 13.22 32.07 13.02
C GLY A 93 12.27 32.96 12.20
N PRO A 94 12.62 34.24 11.96
CA PRO A 94 11.82 35.17 11.14
C PRO A 94 11.58 34.71 9.70
N ASP A 95 12.45 33.85 9.16
CA ASP A 95 12.42 33.49 7.75
C ASP A 95 11.50 32.31 7.45
N ILE A 96 10.97 31.60 8.46
CA ILE A 96 10.24 30.34 8.28
C ILE A 96 8.96 30.47 7.42
N PHE A 97 8.36 31.67 7.39
CA PHE A 97 7.16 31.97 6.59
C PHE A 97 7.47 32.72 5.28
N SER A 98 8.75 32.89 4.95
CA SER A 98 9.16 33.53 3.71
C SER A 98 8.78 32.68 2.49
N ALA A 99 8.52 33.34 1.35
CA ALA A 99 8.21 32.65 0.09
C ALA A 99 9.34 31.72 -0.39
N SER A 100 10.59 32.04 -0.03
CA SER A 100 11.78 31.23 -0.25
C SER A 100 12.63 31.24 1.02
N ILE A 101 12.78 30.09 1.62
CA ILE A 101 13.48 29.87 2.89
C ILE A 101 14.87 29.31 2.56
N GLU A 102 15.93 30.03 2.95
CA GLU A 102 17.30 29.51 2.81
C GLU A 102 17.56 28.48 3.92
N LEU A 103 17.92 27.26 3.52
CA LEU A 103 18.31 26.20 4.44
C LEU A 103 19.84 26.20 4.55
N THR A 104 20.35 26.56 5.72
CA THR A 104 21.77 26.53 6.01
C THR A 104 22.15 25.12 6.47
N PRO A 105 23.04 24.41 5.78
CA PRO A 105 23.51 23.09 6.21
C PRO A 105 23.99 23.07 7.65
N PHE A 106 23.55 22.09 8.43
CA PHE A 106 24.09 21.85 9.77
C PHE A 106 25.25 20.85 9.68
N GLU A 107 26.44 21.28 10.12
CA GLU A 107 27.63 20.46 10.21
C GLU A 107 27.89 20.08 11.67
N GLY A 108 28.11 18.79 11.94
CA GLY A 108 28.39 18.28 13.28
C GLY A 108 27.38 17.27 13.79
N THR A 109 27.44 16.99 15.09
CA THR A 109 26.55 16.06 15.77
C THR A 109 25.24 16.75 16.11
N VAL A 110 24.12 16.14 15.72
CA VAL A 110 22.78 16.63 16.05
C VAL A 110 22.62 16.66 17.58
N PRO A 111 22.31 17.82 18.18
CA PRO A 111 22.07 17.92 19.62
C PRO A 111 20.88 17.04 20.05
N GLU A 112 20.93 16.47 21.26
CA GLU A 112 19.86 15.56 21.73
C GLU A 112 18.56 16.31 22.06
N ASP A 113 18.67 17.55 22.50
CA ASP A 113 17.58 18.47 22.85
C ASP A 113 16.76 18.96 21.66
N VAL A 114 17.29 18.86 20.43
CA VAL A 114 16.55 19.22 19.21
C VAL A 114 15.85 18.02 18.55
N ILE A 115 16.09 16.81 19.06
CA ILE A 115 15.49 15.59 18.54
C ILE A 115 14.14 15.38 19.25
N PRO A 116 13.03 15.24 18.50
CA PRO A 116 11.72 14.98 19.10
C PRO A 116 11.70 13.69 19.92
N ASP A 117 10.90 13.68 20.98
CA ASP A 117 10.64 12.49 21.77
C ASP A 117 10.03 11.37 20.93
N ARG A 118 10.28 10.13 21.37
CA ARG A 118 9.68 8.94 20.76
C ARG A 118 8.17 8.94 20.96
N GLY A 119 7.46 8.44 19.95
CA GLY A 119 6.00 8.34 19.98
C GLY A 119 5.26 9.60 19.53
N PHE A 120 5.95 10.63 19.06
CA PHE A 120 5.30 11.79 18.42
C PHE A 120 4.89 11.46 16.98
N PHE A 121 3.64 11.06 16.77
CA PHE A 121 3.08 10.70 15.47
C PHE A 121 2.34 11.88 14.82
N ALA A 122 1.97 11.74 13.55
CA ALA A 122 1.15 12.74 12.88
C ALA A 122 -0.25 12.90 13.50
N ALA A 123 -0.73 11.91 14.26
CA ALA A 123 -1.97 12.02 15.02
C ALA A 123 -1.90 13.03 16.19
N ASP A 124 -0.68 13.39 16.61
CA ASP A 124 -0.44 14.39 17.67
C ASP A 124 -0.38 15.83 17.12
N HIS A 125 -0.54 16.00 15.81
CA HIS A 125 -0.68 17.33 15.18
C HIS A 125 -1.98 18.00 15.64
N ASN A 126 -1.91 19.31 15.86
CA ASN A 126 -3.08 20.12 16.22
C ASN A 126 -3.53 21.07 15.10
N VAL A 127 -2.83 21.05 13.96
CA VAL A 127 -3.23 21.75 12.73
C VAL A 127 -3.57 20.71 11.67
N ALA A 128 -4.72 20.88 11.02
CA ALA A 128 -5.12 20.01 9.92
C ALA A 128 -4.17 20.18 8.72
N TYR A 129 -3.77 19.07 8.11
CA TYR A 129 -2.86 19.07 6.97
C TYR A 129 -3.46 18.25 5.82
N ASP A 130 -3.23 18.70 4.58
CA ASP A 130 -3.78 18.08 3.36
C ASP A 130 -2.68 17.45 2.48
N ILE A 131 -1.74 16.77 3.14
CA ILE A 131 -0.56 16.20 2.45
C ILE A 131 -0.81 14.75 2.04
N VAL A 132 -1.67 14.06 2.80
CA VAL A 132 -1.99 12.65 2.59
C VAL A 132 -3.50 12.46 2.74
N GLU A 133 -4.18 12.28 1.61
CA GLU A 133 -5.55 11.79 1.60
C GLU A 133 -5.57 10.36 2.17
N LEU A 134 -6.01 10.22 3.42
CA LEU A 134 -6.32 8.90 3.98
C LEU A 134 -7.53 8.32 3.25
N PRO A 135 -7.64 6.98 3.13
CA PRO A 135 -8.87 6.37 2.65
C PRO A 135 -10.04 6.86 3.52
N PRO A 136 -11.17 7.23 2.91
CA PRO A 136 -12.22 8.03 3.57
C PRO A 136 -13.00 7.24 4.62
N SER A 137 -13.10 5.91 4.48
CA SER A 137 -13.97 5.11 5.32
C SER A 137 -13.22 4.07 6.16
N LYS A 138 -13.84 3.67 7.28
CA LYS A 138 -13.42 2.56 8.12
C LYS A 138 -14.47 1.46 8.00
N HIS A 139 -14.01 0.27 7.65
CA HIS A 139 -14.82 -0.94 7.58
C HIS A 139 -14.45 -1.86 8.74
N GLU A 140 -15.44 -2.38 9.45
CA GLU A 140 -15.26 -3.23 10.62
C GLU A 140 -15.57 -4.68 10.27
N ILE A 141 -14.62 -5.57 10.54
CA ILE A 141 -14.79 -7.02 10.39
C ILE A 141 -14.82 -7.61 11.80
N ALA A 142 -15.92 -8.26 12.15
CA ALA A 142 -16.04 -8.93 13.43
C ALA A 142 -15.16 -10.20 13.46
N ILE A 143 -14.43 -10.37 14.56
CA ILE A 143 -13.54 -11.51 14.78
C ILE A 143 -13.85 -12.20 16.10
N ASP A 144 -13.70 -13.53 16.11
CA ASP A 144 -13.97 -14.37 17.27
C ASP A 144 -12.95 -15.52 17.38
N GLY A 145 -12.98 -16.23 18.51
CA GLY A 145 -12.10 -17.33 18.81
C GLY A 145 -10.67 -16.90 19.16
N GLN A 146 -9.77 -17.88 19.21
CA GLN A 146 -8.36 -17.66 19.50
C GLN A 146 -7.57 -17.46 18.21
N TRP A 147 -6.65 -16.48 18.21
CA TRP A 147 -5.82 -16.18 17.05
C TRP A 147 -4.35 -16.28 17.34
N ARG A 148 -3.63 -17.06 16.52
CA ARG A 148 -2.18 -16.93 16.42
C ARG A 148 -1.86 -15.70 15.57
N MET A 149 -0.78 -15.00 15.89
CA MET A 149 -0.34 -13.83 15.12
C MET A 149 -0.09 -14.16 13.64
N SER A 150 0.37 -15.39 13.34
CA SER A 150 0.56 -15.87 11.97
C SER A 150 -0.76 -16.03 11.19
N GLU A 151 -1.81 -16.50 11.85
CA GLU A 151 -3.14 -16.69 11.26
C GLU A 151 -3.79 -15.34 10.99
N PHE A 152 -3.70 -14.41 11.95
CA PHE A 152 -4.21 -13.05 11.78
C PHE A 152 -3.51 -12.34 10.62
N LYS A 153 -2.18 -12.45 10.56
CA LYS A 153 -1.38 -11.93 9.44
C LYS A 153 -1.81 -12.55 8.11
N GLU A 154 -2.05 -13.86 8.08
CA GLU A 154 -2.51 -14.53 6.87
C GLU A 154 -3.89 -14.03 6.45
N PHE A 155 -4.89 -14.09 7.34
CA PHE A 155 -6.23 -13.57 7.07
C PHE A 155 -6.19 -12.14 6.53
N TYR A 156 -5.56 -11.22 7.26
CA TYR A 156 -5.46 -9.81 6.86
C TYR A 156 -4.77 -9.66 5.49
N SER A 157 -3.69 -10.40 5.26
CA SER A 157 -2.99 -10.37 3.98
C SER A 157 -3.86 -10.88 2.83
N ARG A 158 -4.61 -11.97 3.02
CA ARG A 158 -5.47 -12.55 1.97
C ARG A 158 -6.69 -11.70 1.69
N TYR A 159 -7.32 -11.16 2.73
CA TYR A 159 -8.42 -10.21 2.60
C TYR A 159 -7.97 -8.94 1.85
N SER A 160 -6.82 -8.38 2.24
CA SER A 160 -6.23 -7.21 1.56
C SER A 160 -5.85 -7.52 0.11
N ASP A 161 -5.38 -8.73 -0.20
CA ASP A 161 -5.09 -9.17 -1.58
C ASP A 161 -6.36 -9.11 -2.45
N ILE A 162 -7.51 -9.58 -1.93
CA ILE A 162 -8.79 -9.58 -2.65
C ILE A 162 -9.29 -8.15 -2.85
N TYR A 163 -9.23 -7.30 -1.83
CA TYR A 163 -9.57 -5.88 -1.93
C TYR A 163 -8.75 -5.17 -3.01
N VAL A 164 -7.43 -5.33 -2.97
CA VAL A 164 -6.50 -4.69 -3.92
C VAL A 164 -6.76 -5.18 -5.34
N PHE A 165 -7.10 -6.46 -5.50
CA PHE A 165 -7.49 -7.00 -6.79
C PHE A 165 -8.73 -6.27 -7.35
N HIS A 166 -9.79 -6.08 -6.56
CA HIS A 166 -10.98 -5.33 -6.98
C HIS A 166 -10.70 -3.87 -7.30
N GLU A 167 -9.87 -3.20 -6.50
CA GLU A 167 -9.48 -1.81 -6.79
C GLU A 167 -8.77 -1.70 -8.13
N CYS A 168 -7.78 -2.58 -8.38
CA CYS A 168 -7.11 -2.63 -9.67
C CYS A 168 -8.09 -2.95 -10.81
N MET A 169 -9.05 -3.86 -10.59
CA MET A 169 -10.07 -4.19 -11.59
C MET A 169 -10.97 -3.00 -11.94
N ASN A 170 -11.42 -2.22 -10.95
CA ASN A 170 -12.22 -1.02 -11.20
C ASN A 170 -11.44 0.04 -12.00
N GLU A 171 -10.14 0.16 -11.77
CA GLU A 171 -9.27 1.08 -12.51
C GLU A 171 -9.03 0.65 -13.97
N ILE A 172 -9.22 -0.63 -14.25
CA ILE A 172 -8.99 -1.26 -15.56
C ILE A 172 -10.28 -1.31 -16.39
N GLU A 173 -11.39 -1.62 -15.76
CA GLU A 173 -12.65 -1.93 -16.43
C GLU A 173 -13.15 -0.77 -17.31
N GLY A 174 -13.49 -1.08 -18.56
CA GLY A 174 -14.01 -0.12 -19.52
C GLY A 174 -12.98 0.91 -20.04
N ARG A 175 -11.72 0.85 -19.61
CA ARG A 175 -10.66 1.77 -20.05
C ARG A 175 -9.84 1.19 -21.20
N GLN A 176 -9.30 2.07 -22.04
CA GLN A 176 -8.34 1.69 -23.06
C GLN A 176 -6.96 1.53 -22.43
N ILE A 177 -6.11 0.62 -22.93
CA ILE A 177 -4.76 0.38 -22.36
C ILE A 177 -3.96 1.67 -22.18
N SER A 178 -4.07 2.59 -23.15
CA SER A 178 -3.35 3.88 -23.14
C SER A 178 -3.79 4.83 -22.02
N SER A 179 -4.97 4.64 -21.43
CA SER A 179 -5.46 5.45 -20.29
C SER A 179 -5.29 4.77 -18.94
N ILE A 180 -4.77 3.54 -18.90
CA ILE A 180 -4.50 2.80 -17.67
C ILE A 180 -3.08 3.17 -17.20
N PRO A 181 -2.88 3.54 -15.92
CA PRO A 181 -1.54 3.90 -15.46
C PRO A 181 -0.57 2.71 -15.62
N THR A 182 0.62 2.97 -16.15
CA THR A 182 1.61 1.93 -16.52
C THR A 182 1.93 0.99 -15.36
N ALA A 183 1.91 1.48 -14.11
CA ALA A 183 2.13 0.67 -12.93
C ALA A 183 1.12 -0.49 -12.78
N TYR A 184 -0.16 -0.29 -13.14
CA TYR A 184 -1.16 -1.36 -13.14
C TYR A 184 -0.85 -2.37 -14.24
N VAL A 185 -0.63 -1.89 -15.47
CA VAL A 185 -0.30 -2.75 -16.62
C VAL A 185 0.93 -3.63 -16.30
N SER A 186 2.00 -3.03 -15.77
CA SER A 186 3.20 -3.73 -15.31
C SER A 186 2.92 -4.72 -14.18
N ALA A 187 2.05 -4.39 -13.22
CA ALA A 187 1.72 -5.32 -12.13
C ALA A 187 1.06 -6.60 -12.63
N PHE A 188 0.23 -6.51 -13.68
CA PHE A 188 -0.39 -7.67 -14.33
C PHE A 188 0.54 -8.39 -15.32
N ARG A 189 1.50 -7.69 -15.95
CA ARG A 189 2.37 -8.25 -17.00
C ARG A 189 3.75 -8.72 -16.56
N ASP A 190 4.33 -8.17 -15.50
CA ASP A 190 5.79 -8.32 -15.28
C ASP A 190 6.14 -9.39 -14.23
N LYS A 191 5.22 -9.69 -13.29
CA LYS A 191 5.52 -10.51 -12.10
C LYS A 191 4.85 -11.88 -11.98
N PRO A 192 3.70 -12.20 -12.61
CA PRO A 192 3.16 -13.56 -12.62
C PRO A 192 4.07 -14.65 -13.24
N PHE A 193 5.32 -14.32 -13.60
CA PHE A 193 6.11 -14.99 -14.61
C PHE A 193 7.53 -15.40 -14.19
N ARG A 194 7.96 -15.15 -12.95
CA ARG A 194 9.35 -15.47 -12.52
C ARG A 194 9.49 -16.81 -11.77
N GLY A 195 8.65 -17.80 -12.09
CA GLY A 195 8.69 -19.16 -11.51
C GLY A 195 7.61 -19.45 -10.44
N GLY A 196 7.81 -20.50 -9.64
CA GLY A 196 6.82 -21.06 -8.70
C GLY A 196 6.36 -20.14 -7.54
N SER A 197 7.10 -19.07 -7.23
CA SER A 197 6.70 -18.05 -6.22
C SER A 197 5.89 -16.88 -6.80
N SER A 198 5.55 -16.93 -8.09
CA SER A 198 4.95 -15.82 -8.86
C SER A 198 3.70 -15.19 -8.26
N TYR A 199 2.90 -15.96 -7.53
CA TYR A 199 1.64 -15.50 -6.94
C TYR A 199 1.84 -14.49 -5.81
N LEU A 200 2.88 -14.62 -4.99
CA LEU A 200 3.17 -13.65 -3.94
C LEU A 200 3.66 -12.34 -4.56
N GLY A 201 4.47 -12.44 -5.62
CA GLY A 201 4.95 -11.29 -6.39
C GLY A 201 3.82 -10.51 -7.06
N PHE A 202 2.80 -11.19 -7.58
CA PHE A 202 1.66 -10.55 -8.24
C PHE A 202 0.89 -9.58 -7.32
N PHE A 203 0.35 -10.06 -6.19
CA PHE A 203 -0.41 -9.20 -5.28
C PHE A 203 0.47 -8.13 -4.61
N SER A 204 1.76 -8.43 -4.36
CA SER A 204 2.71 -7.40 -3.93
C SER A 204 2.86 -6.31 -4.99
N SER A 205 2.92 -6.65 -6.27
CA SER A 205 2.97 -5.66 -7.36
C SER A 205 1.68 -4.86 -7.47
N LEU A 206 0.50 -5.48 -7.33
CA LEU A 206 -0.76 -4.74 -7.31
C LEU A 206 -0.78 -3.72 -6.17
N LYS A 207 -0.39 -4.14 -4.94
CA LYS A 207 -0.27 -3.25 -3.77
C LYS A 207 0.71 -2.10 -4.00
N SER A 208 1.80 -2.35 -4.72
CA SER A 208 2.77 -1.31 -5.06
C SER A 208 2.26 -0.35 -6.14
N ALA A 209 1.43 -0.83 -7.07
CA ALA A 209 0.87 -0.03 -8.15
C ALA A 209 -0.24 0.92 -7.69
N LEU A 210 -0.97 0.56 -6.62
CA LEU A 210 -2.02 1.42 -6.07
C LEU A 210 -1.45 2.74 -5.49
N PRO A 211 -2.14 3.88 -5.68
CA PRO A 211 -1.85 5.07 -4.90
C PRO A 211 -2.15 4.81 -3.42
N TYR A 212 -1.43 5.49 -2.52
CA TYR A 212 -1.54 5.24 -1.07
C TYR A 212 -2.98 5.33 -0.53
N ARG A 213 -3.77 6.31 -1.00
CA ARG A 213 -5.18 6.50 -0.60
C ARG A 213 -6.10 5.32 -0.97
N SER A 214 -5.70 4.51 -1.94
CA SER A 214 -6.45 3.34 -2.39
C SER A 214 -6.00 2.05 -1.69
N LYS A 215 -4.90 2.08 -0.91
CA LYS A 215 -4.40 0.88 -0.24
C LYS A 215 -5.22 0.62 1.02
N PRO A 216 -5.71 -0.62 1.23
CA PRO A 216 -6.34 -0.96 2.49
C PRO A 216 -5.28 -0.88 3.60
N SER A 217 -5.62 -0.27 4.73
CA SER A 217 -4.71 -0.13 5.87
C SER A 217 -5.40 -0.50 7.17
N LEU A 218 -4.65 -1.17 8.07
CA LEU A 218 -5.17 -1.53 9.38
C LEU A 218 -5.29 -0.28 10.24
N ALA A 219 -6.49 0.03 10.72
CA ALA A 219 -6.75 1.22 11.53
C ALA A 219 -6.80 0.91 13.03
N ALA A 220 -7.41 -0.22 13.41
CA ALA A 220 -7.49 -0.66 14.78
C ALA A 220 -7.72 -2.17 14.84
N VAL A 221 -7.29 -2.79 15.94
CA VAL A 221 -7.67 -4.15 16.30
C VAL A 221 -8.12 -4.13 17.76
N GLN A 222 -9.36 -4.53 18.00
CA GLN A 222 -9.90 -4.72 19.33
C GLN A 222 -9.94 -6.21 19.63
N TRP A 223 -9.03 -6.63 20.50
CA TRP A 223 -8.93 -8.01 20.98
C TRP A 223 -9.75 -8.20 22.24
N ALA A 224 -10.96 -8.73 22.10
CA ALA A 224 -11.77 -9.30 23.19
C ALA A 224 -12.93 -10.04 22.53
N SER A 225 -12.96 -11.37 22.51
CA SER A 225 -14.05 -12.14 21.87
C SER A 225 -15.42 -11.74 22.48
N PRO A 226 -16.38 -11.23 21.68
CA PRO A 226 -16.31 -10.90 20.24
C PRO A 226 -15.56 -9.59 19.95
N GLY A 227 -14.50 -9.66 19.14
CA GLY A 227 -13.60 -8.55 18.81
C GLY A 227 -13.87 -7.97 17.43
N LYS A 228 -13.06 -6.98 17.02
CA LYS A 228 -13.17 -6.38 15.68
C LYS A 228 -11.84 -5.93 15.10
N ILE A 229 -11.74 -6.00 13.78
CA ILE A 229 -10.68 -5.41 12.96
C ILE A 229 -11.27 -4.22 12.22
N SER A 230 -10.69 -3.03 12.38
CA SER A 230 -11.05 -1.87 11.57
C SER A 230 -10.02 -1.69 10.46
N ILE A 231 -10.47 -1.71 9.21
CA ILE A 231 -9.64 -1.49 8.02
C ILE A 231 -10.10 -0.20 7.34
N ARG A 232 -9.17 0.69 6.99
CA ARG A 232 -9.45 1.87 6.17
C ARG A 232 -9.43 1.52 4.69
N GLY A 233 -10.39 2.03 3.92
CA GLY A 233 -10.51 1.80 2.49
C GLY A 233 -11.70 2.54 1.88
N SER A 234 -12.30 1.93 0.86
CA SER A 234 -13.47 2.40 0.13
C SER A 234 -14.65 1.47 0.42
N ASP A 235 -15.75 2.01 0.96
CA ASP A 235 -16.94 1.20 1.32
C ASP A 235 -17.50 0.40 0.15
N PRO A 236 -17.68 0.96 -1.06
CA PRO A 236 -18.14 0.17 -2.21
C PRO A 236 -17.22 -1.00 -2.57
N LEU A 237 -15.92 -0.91 -2.27
CA LEU A 237 -14.98 -2.00 -2.49
C LEU A 237 -15.09 -3.06 -1.40
N PHE A 238 -15.23 -2.66 -0.13
CA PHE A 238 -15.46 -3.61 0.95
C PHE A 238 -16.73 -4.41 0.68
N GLU A 239 -17.83 -3.75 0.33
CA GLU A 239 -19.08 -4.43 -0.02
C GLU A 239 -18.88 -5.42 -1.18
N LYS A 240 -18.14 -5.04 -2.24
CA LYS A 240 -17.80 -5.95 -3.34
C LYS A 240 -17.01 -7.17 -2.87
N VAL A 241 -16.02 -6.97 -1.99
CA VAL A 241 -15.19 -8.06 -1.43
C VAL A 241 -16.04 -9.00 -0.59
N GLU A 242 -16.88 -8.47 0.29
CA GLU A 242 -17.78 -9.26 1.15
C GLU A 242 -18.78 -10.06 0.33
N GLN A 243 -19.44 -9.42 -0.64
CA GLN A 243 -20.35 -10.09 -1.55
C GLN A 243 -19.67 -11.19 -2.36
N GLN A 244 -18.41 -10.98 -2.76
CA GLN A 244 -17.64 -12.02 -3.42
C GLN A 244 -17.37 -13.20 -2.49
N ILE A 245 -16.97 -12.94 -1.25
CA ILE A 245 -16.69 -13.99 -0.25
C ILE A 245 -17.94 -14.81 0.04
N ILE A 246 -19.08 -14.16 0.27
CA ILE A 246 -20.38 -14.81 0.52
C ILE A 246 -20.77 -15.70 -0.68
N LYS A 247 -20.71 -15.16 -1.90
CA LYS A 247 -21.07 -15.92 -3.11
C LYS A 247 -20.12 -17.07 -3.38
N PHE A 248 -18.81 -16.86 -3.18
CA PHE A 248 -17.82 -17.91 -3.34
C PHE A 248 -17.99 -19.03 -2.30
N ASP A 249 -18.33 -18.69 -1.05
CA ASP A 249 -18.62 -19.68 -0.01
C ASP A 249 -19.81 -20.57 -0.39
N ALA A 250 -20.91 -19.95 -0.80
CA ALA A 250 -22.11 -20.64 -1.27
C ALA A 250 -21.85 -21.52 -2.51
N ASN A 251 -20.89 -21.15 -3.35
CA ASN A 251 -20.54 -21.85 -4.59
C ASN A 251 -19.25 -22.69 -4.49
N TYR A 252 -18.72 -22.89 -3.28
CA TYR A 252 -17.39 -23.49 -3.09
C TYR A 252 -17.32 -24.94 -3.62
N SER A 253 -18.41 -25.70 -3.49
CA SER A 253 -18.51 -27.08 -3.97
C SER A 253 -18.27 -27.21 -5.48
N ASP A 254 -18.60 -26.17 -6.25
CA ASP A 254 -18.43 -26.15 -7.70
C ASP A 254 -17.12 -25.44 -8.09
N ALA A 255 -16.74 -24.40 -7.35
CA ALA A 255 -15.51 -23.65 -7.58
C ALA A 255 -14.26 -24.52 -7.41
N LYS A 256 -14.24 -25.39 -6.39
CA LYS A 256 -13.09 -26.25 -6.10
C LYS A 256 -12.80 -27.28 -7.20
N PRO A 257 -13.78 -28.03 -7.74
CA PRO A 257 -13.57 -28.86 -8.93
C PRO A 257 -13.12 -28.07 -10.16
N ALA A 258 -13.66 -26.88 -10.40
CA ALA A 258 -13.24 -26.05 -11.55
C ALA A 258 -11.78 -25.61 -11.42
N TYR A 259 -11.36 -25.20 -10.23
CA TYR A 259 -9.96 -24.90 -9.92
C TYR A 259 -9.06 -26.12 -10.16
N LYS A 260 -9.48 -27.30 -9.68
CA LYS A 260 -8.73 -28.55 -9.86
C LYS A 260 -8.55 -28.88 -11.34
N LYS A 261 -9.62 -28.82 -12.15
CA LYS A 261 -9.57 -29.07 -13.59
C LYS A 261 -8.64 -28.10 -14.32
N LEU A 262 -8.73 -26.80 -14.04
CA LEU A 262 -7.82 -25.80 -14.63
C LEU A 262 -6.37 -26.08 -14.23
N ARG A 263 -6.12 -26.38 -12.95
CA ARG A 263 -4.77 -26.69 -12.46
C ARG A 263 -4.20 -27.93 -13.13
N GLU A 264 -4.97 -29.01 -13.24
CA GLU A 264 -4.57 -30.26 -13.90
C GLU A 264 -4.17 -30.00 -15.35
N PHE A 265 -5.02 -29.29 -16.09
CA PHE A 265 -4.72 -28.89 -17.47
C PHE A 265 -3.42 -28.06 -17.58
N MET A 266 -3.21 -27.11 -16.66
CA MET A 266 -1.99 -26.30 -16.61
C MET A 266 -0.74 -27.13 -16.25
N VAL A 267 -0.88 -28.19 -15.44
CA VAL A 267 0.22 -29.12 -15.09
C VAL A 267 0.57 -30.02 -16.27
N GLU A 268 -0.43 -30.63 -16.90
CA GLU A 268 -0.25 -31.54 -18.05
C GLU A 268 0.48 -30.87 -19.20
N ASN A 269 0.25 -29.57 -19.39
CA ASN A 269 0.90 -28.76 -20.42
C ASN A 269 2.22 -28.09 -19.95
N GLY A 270 2.64 -28.30 -18.69
CA GLY A 270 3.87 -27.72 -18.13
C GLY A 270 3.82 -26.21 -17.88
N TRP A 271 2.65 -25.57 -17.97
CA TRP A 271 2.53 -24.11 -17.97
C TRP A 271 2.57 -23.47 -16.57
N LEU A 272 2.47 -24.25 -15.50
CA LEU A 272 2.61 -23.70 -14.14
C LEU A 272 4.01 -23.15 -13.88
N GLU A 273 5.04 -23.78 -14.43
CA GLU A 273 6.45 -23.46 -14.16
C GLU A 273 7.06 -22.48 -15.18
N ILE A 274 6.46 -22.40 -16.38
CA ILE A 274 6.93 -21.53 -17.47
C ILE A 274 6.99 -20.05 -17.07
N SER A 275 8.09 -19.41 -17.46
CA SER A 275 8.31 -17.97 -17.33
C SER A 275 7.67 -17.15 -18.46
N ALA A 276 7.68 -15.82 -18.37
CA ALA A 276 7.17 -14.94 -19.45
C ALA A 276 8.00 -15.11 -20.73
N GLU A 277 9.31 -15.25 -20.55
CA GLU A 277 10.29 -15.35 -21.62
C GLU A 277 10.19 -16.70 -22.33
N GLU A 278 9.76 -17.73 -21.61
CA GLU A 278 9.49 -19.09 -22.12
C GLU A 278 8.05 -19.25 -22.59
N TYR A 279 7.29 -18.15 -22.71
CA TYR A 279 5.89 -18.20 -23.10
C TYR A 279 5.73 -18.87 -24.46
N ARG A 280 5.24 -20.11 -24.42
CA ARG A 280 4.74 -20.81 -25.58
C ARG A 280 3.27 -20.46 -25.74
N ARG A 281 2.94 -19.81 -26.87
CA ARG A 281 1.55 -19.59 -27.24
C ARG A 281 0.85 -20.96 -27.37
N PRO A 282 -0.29 -21.16 -26.68
CA PRO A 282 -1.05 -22.39 -26.81
C PRO A 282 -1.47 -22.63 -28.28
N SER A 283 -1.59 -23.89 -28.68
CA SER A 283 -2.24 -24.26 -29.95
C SER A 283 -3.69 -23.79 -29.97
N ALA A 284 -4.34 -23.76 -31.13
CA ALA A 284 -5.73 -23.31 -31.22
C ALA A 284 -6.69 -24.14 -30.34
N ALA A 285 -6.50 -25.47 -30.28
CA ALA A 285 -7.30 -26.35 -29.44
C ALA A 285 -7.03 -26.12 -27.94
N GLU A 286 -5.75 -26.02 -27.58
CA GLU A 286 -5.31 -25.71 -26.21
C GLU A 286 -5.83 -24.35 -25.73
N ALA A 287 -5.77 -23.32 -26.58
CA ALA A 287 -6.27 -21.97 -26.29
C ALA A 287 -7.78 -21.94 -26.03
N THR A 288 -8.55 -22.70 -26.81
CA THR A 288 -10.00 -22.84 -26.63
C THR A 288 -10.31 -23.52 -25.30
N GLN A 289 -9.71 -24.67 -25.03
CA GLN A 289 -9.91 -25.41 -23.79
C GLN A 289 -9.47 -24.60 -22.56
N LEU A 290 -8.32 -23.92 -22.64
CA LEU A 290 -7.83 -23.05 -21.58
C LEU A 290 -8.82 -21.91 -21.30
N SER A 291 -9.34 -21.27 -22.36
CA SER A 291 -10.33 -20.21 -22.26
C SER A 291 -11.60 -20.67 -21.53
N GLU A 292 -12.13 -21.84 -21.90
CA GLU A 292 -13.32 -22.42 -21.26
C GLU A 292 -13.07 -22.71 -19.78
N LEU A 293 -11.90 -23.24 -19.41
CA LEU A 293 -11.53 -23.51 -18.02
C LEU A 293 -11.34 -22.22 -17.22
N ILE A 294 -10.74 -21.18 -17.81
CA ILE A 294 -10.58 -19.86 -17.20
C ILE A 294 -11.94 -19.23 -16.92
N VAL A 295 -12.80 -19.14 -17.94
CA VAL A 295 -14.15 -18.56 -17.82
C VAL A 295 -14.96 -19.35 -16.78
N GLY A 296 -14.94 -20.68 -16.88
CA GLY A 296 -15.66 -21.54 -15.95
C GLY A 296 -15.19 -21.45 -14.50
N LEU A 297 -13.92 -21.09 -14.24
CA LEU A 297 -13.45 -20.77 -12.89
C LEU A 297 -13.84 -19.35 -12.49
N ALA A 298 -13.61 -18.36 -13.34
CA ALA A 298 -13.85 -16.95 -13.06
C ALA A 298 -15.32 -16.66 -12.69
N GLU A 299 -16.27 -17.29 -13.39
CA GLU A 299 -17.70 -17.22 -13.08
C GLU A 299 -18.01 -17.73 -11.67
N LYS A 300 -17.41 -18.86 -11.27
CA LYS A 300 -17.61 -19.45 -9.94
C LYS A 300 -16.93 -18.66 -8.82
N LEU A 301 -15.89 -17.90 -9.14
CA LEU A 301 -15.24 -16.97 -8.23
C LEU A 301 -16.01 -15.65 -8.08
N HIS A 302 -17.05 -15.41 -8.88
CA HIS A 302 -17.78 -14.13 -8.95
C HIS A 302 -16.84 -12.92 -9.15
N THR A 303 -15.71 -13.14 -9.82
CA THR A 303 -14.81 -12.09 -10.30
C THR A 303 -15.28 -11.60 -11.67
N PRO A 304 -15.04 -10.32 -12.03
CA PRO A 304 -15.18 -9.86 -13.42
C PRO A 304 -14.44 -10.84 -14.35
N GLY A 305 -15.21 -11.50 -15.23
CA GLY A 305 -14.75 -12.66 -15.99
C GLY A 305 -13.69 -12.32 -17.04
N GLY A 306 -13.11 -13.36 -17.66
CA GLY A 306 -11.92 -13.32 -18.53
C GLY A 306 -11.96 -12.50 -19.83
N ARG A 307 -12.93 -11.58 -19.95
CA ARG A 307 -12.94 -10.54 -20.98
C ARG A 307 -12.48 -9.18 -20.46
N SER A 308 -12.61 -8.92 -19.16
CA SER A 308 -12.39 -7.57 -18.61
C SER A 308 -10.91 -7.16 -18.54
N PHE A 309 -9.94 -8.08 -18.58
CA PHE A 309 -8.51 -7.72 -18.55
C PHE A 309 -7.61 -8.50 -19.54
N SER A 310 -8.19 -9.30 -20.45
CA SER A 310 -7.43 -9.99 -21.51
C SER A 310 -6.66 -9.01 -22.40
N HIS A 311 -7.21 -7.81 -22.61
CA HIS A 311 -6.55 -6.71 -23.32
C HIS A 311 -5.27 -6.24 -22.59
N ILE A 312 -5.30 -6.15 -21.26
CA ILE A 312 -4.10 -5.82 -20.46
C ILE A 312 -3.11 -6.96 -20.48
N LEU A 313 -3.56 -8.21 -20.49
CA LEU A 313 -2.65 -9.35 -20.58
C LEU A 313 -2.11 -9.60 -21.98
N ALA A 314 -2.43 -8.76 -22.97
CA ALA A 314 -2.06 -8.95 -24.38
C ALA A 314 -2.47 -10.35 -24.90
N GLY A 315 -3.59 -10.89 -24.40
CA GLY A 315 -4.08 -12.23 -24.74
C GLY A 315 -3.29 -13.39 -24.11
N ASN A 316 -2.46 -13.16 -23.09
CA ASN A 316 -1.74 -14.22 -22.40
C ASN A 316 -2.65 -15.01 -21.44
N GLN A 317 -3.30 -16.04 -21.98
CA GLN A 317 -4.25 -16.88 -21.24
C GLN A 317 -3.60 -17.70 -20.11
N ILE A 318 -2.31 -18.07 -20.24
CA ILE A 318 -1.58 -18.80 -19.18
C ILE A 318 -1.53 -17.96 -17.90
N VAL A 319 -1.34 -16.65 -18.06
CA VAL A 319 -1.22 -15.70 -16.94
C VAL A 319 -2.55 -15.44 -16.30
N GLU A 320 -3.57 -15.28 -17.15
CA GLU A 320 -4.94 -15.15 -16.73
C GLU A 320 -5.37 -16.34 -15.87
N ALA A 321 -5.08 -17.57 -16.32
CA ALA A 321 -5.28 -18.78 -15.52
C ALA A 321 -4.55 -18.72 -14.18
N LYS A 322 -3.26 -18.35 -14.18
CA LYS A 322 -2.47 -18.20 -12.94
C LYS A 322 -3.08 -17.17 -11.98
N ILE A 323 -3.61 -16.06 -12.48
CA ILE A 323 -4.28 -15.02 -11.67
C ILE A 323 -5.54 -15.58 -11.02
N PHE A 324 -6.46 -16.18 -11.79
CA PHE A 324 -7.69 -16.74 -11.22
C PHE A 324 -7.42 -17.89 -10.23
N MET A 325 -6.43 -18.74 -10.52
CA MET A 325 -5.95 -19.75 -9.55
C MET A 325 -5.38 -19.12 -8.27
N ALA A 326 -4.77 -17.94 -8.35
CA ALA A 326 -4.29 -17.22 -7.19
C ALA A 326 -5.45 -16.64 -6.38
N VAL A 327 -6.42 -16.00 -7.04
CA VAL A 327 -7.64 -15.46 -6.43
C VAL A 327 -8.43 -16.56 -5.71
N PHE A 328 -8.65 -17.72 -6.35
CA PHE A 328 -9.29 -18.88 -5.72
C PHE A 328 -8.66 -19.22 -4.36
N ARG A 329 -7.33 -19.34 -4.29
CA ARG A 329 -6.63 -19.69 -3.04
C ARG A 329 -6.77 -18.63 -1.95
N ARG A 330 -6.86 -17.34 -2.31
CA ARG A 330 -7.07 -16.25 -1.33
C ARG A 330 -8.48 -16.36 -0.76
N LEU A 331 -9.47 -16.49 -1.63
CA LEU A 331 -10.87 -16.66 -1.23
C LEU A 331 -11.07 -17.90 -0.38
N GLU A 332 -10.48 -19.04 -0.78
CA GLU A 332 -10.52 -20.29 0.00
C GLU A 332 -9.94 -20.10 1.41
N THR A 333 -8.82 -19.38 1.54
CA THR A 333 -8.22 -19.10 2.85
C THR A 333 -9.16 -18.23 3.70
N VAL A 334 -9.71 -17.15 3.13
CA VAL A 334 -10.61 -16.23 3.85
C VAL A 334 -11.91 -16.91 4.27
N VAL A 335 -12.54 -17.68 3.36
CA VAL A 335 -13.74 -18.47 3.67
C VAL A 335 -13.45 -19.54 4.72
N GLY A 336 -12.25 -20.09 4.77
CA GLY A 336 -11.83 -20.99 5.86
C GLY A 336 -12.08 -20.37 7.23
N TYR A 337 -11.59 -19.15 7.46
CA TYR A 337 -11.80 -18.42 8.72
C TYR A 337 -13.28 -18.09 9.00
N VAL A 338 -14.08 -17.84 7.96
CA VAL A 338 -15.54 -17.62 8.09
C VAL A 338 -16.23 -18.90 8.54
N ARG A 339 -15.96 -20.03 7.89
CA ARG A 339 -16.54 -21.34 8.22
C ARG A 339 -16.11 -21.86 9.60
N GLU A 340 -14.91 -21.50 10.05
CA GLU A 340 -14.44 -21.77 11.41
C GLU A 340 -15.19 -20.93 12.47
N GLY A 341 -16.01 -19.96 12.06
CA GLY A 341 -16.72 -19.05 12.97
C GLY A 341 -15.81 -17.97 13.57
N ARG A 342 -14.58 -17.81 13.06
CA ARG A 342 -13.59 -16.86 13.57
C ARG A 342 -13.73 -15.46 12.98
N VAL A 343 -14.42 -15.35 11.85
CA VAL A 343 -14.66 -14.11 11.14
C VAL A 343 -16.13 -14.08 10.75
N SER A 344 -16.80 -12.96 10.99
CA SER A 344 -18.13 -12.70 10.44
C SER A 344 -18.03 -11.64 9.36
N ILE A 345 -18.61 -11.95 8.20
CA ILE A 345 -18.73 -11.07 7.04
C ILE A 345 -20.21 -10.92 6.75
N GLY A 346 -20.73 -9.70 6.76
CA GLY A 346 -22.16 -9.41 6.67
C GLY A 346 -22.62 -8.44 7.74
#